data_AF-L8H8B3-F1
#
_entry.id   AF-L8H8B3-F1
#
_cell.length_a   1.000
_cell.length_b   1.000
_cell.length_c   1.000
_cell.angle_alpha   90.00
_cell.angle_beta   90.00
_cell.angle_gamma   90.00
#
_symmetry.space_group_name_H-M   'P 1'
#
loop_
_entity.id
_entity.type
_entity.pdbx_description
1 polymer ?
#
loop_
_entity_poly.entity_id
_entity_poly.type
_entity_poly.pdbx_seq_one_letter_code
_entity_poly.pdbx_strand_id
1 'polypeptide(L)'
;MERTPWPEEQHGAYFEVPLTKEESQRRIPDRTPEQPPPPYAVEYVRGNLPIVLTVPHGGYISPPSIPSRRKGCLEHDDCSQELARAIYAQMVAYVNNDHDHDHDHNDKPPRPAAEPRFYPHLVVLHLNRLKVDVNRPLDGAVDDPSRDTKAVAAHRAYHGCIEEALRWSVDTWGFAHLFDIHGQSHRQVMEFGFLLSTEHLRSSDEQLDEAAQDFLSKSSLSGMERFCLSAVVRGEKSLGALLQAHGFDSVPSPKYPSTFVEFIKLNYNCEIGTSVRGPLPC
;
A
#
# COMPACT_ATOMS: atom_id res chain seq x y z
N MET A 1 16.94 7.75 -31.43
CA MET A 1 15.49 7.97 -31.22
C MET A 1 15.35 8.63 -29.87
N GLU A 2 15.13 9.94 -29.86
CA GLU A 2 14.82 10.69 -28.65
C GLU A 2 13.48 10.16 -28.10
N ARG A 3 13.49 9.61 -26.89
CA ARG A 3 12.26 9.26 -26.19
C ARG A 3 11.68 10.55 -25.64
N THR A 4 10.48 10.91 -26.10
CA THR A 4 9.68 11.99 -25.54
C THR A 4 9.57 11.79 -24.02
N PRO A 5 9.81 12.82 -23.19
CA PRO A 5 9.57 12.73 -21.76
C PRO A 5 8.09 12.41 -21.51
N TRP A 6 7.83 11.49 -20.59
CA TRP A 6 6.46 11.19 -20.13
C TRP A 6 5.88 12.42 -19.42
N PRO A 7 4.59 12.75 -19.60
CA PRO A 7 3.96 13.86 -18.91
C PRO A 7 4.08 13.69 -17.39
N GLU A 8 4.27 14.79 -16.64
CA GLU A 8 4.20 14.77 -15.18
C GLU A 8 2.83 14.24 -14.72
N GLU A 9 2.77 12.97 -14.36
CA GLU A 9 1.54 12.35 -13.84
C GLU A 9 1.40 12.63 -12.34
N GLN A 10 0.25 13.17 -11.95
CA GLN A 10 -0.16 13.25 -10.55
C GLN A 10 -0.59 11.86 -10.07
N HIS A 11 0.30 11.19 -9.33
CA HIS A 11 0.00 9.91 -8.68
C HIS A 11 -0.48 10.18 -7.24
N GLY A 12 -1.64 9.64 -6.88
CA GLY A 12 -2.16 9.62 -5.51
C GLY A 12 -3.56 10.21 -5.36
N ALA A 13 -4.44 9.49 -4.66
CA ALA A 13 -5.61 10.07 -4.01
C ALA A 13 -5.18 10.56 -2.61
N TYR A 14 -5.47 11.81 -2.28
CA TYR A 14 -5.21 12.39 -0.96
C TYR A 14 -6.42 12.12 -0.07
N PHE A 15 -6.21 11.46 1.07
CA PHE A 15 -7.21 11.34 2.13
C PHE A 15 -6.60 11.84 3.44
N GLU A 16 -7.24 12.84 4.05
CA GLU A 16 -7.04 13.18 5.45
C GLU A 16 -7.84 12.17 6.29
N VAL A 17 -7.16 11.19 6.89
CA VAL A 17 -7.77 10.32 7.91
C VAL A 17 -7.47 10.92 9.28
N PRO A 18 -8.46 11.06 10.17
CA PRO A 18 -8.29 11.70 11.48
C PRO A 18 -7.12 11.12 12.29
N LEU A 19 -6.28 12.02 12.81
CA LEU A 19 -4.94 11.80 13.37
C LEU A 19 -4.97 11.67 14.89
N THR A 20 -6.13 11.37 15.50
CA THR A 20 -6.25 11.14 16.95
C THR A 20 -7.40 10.22 17.31
N LYS A 21 -7.36 9.57 18.49
CA LYS A 21 -8.54 8.91 19.09
C LYS A 21 -9.73 9.89 19.18
N GLU A 22 -9.46 11.18 19.43
CA GLU A 22 -10.48 12.24 19.50
C GLU A 22 -11.05 12.61 18.13
N GLU A 23 -10.25 12.58 17.06
CA GLU A 23 -10.71 12.84 15.70
C GLU A 23 -11.37 11.59 15.07
N SER A 24 -10.95 10.38 15.45
CA SER A 24 -11.62 9.12 15.06
C SER A 24 -13.06 9.02 15.60
N GLN A 25 -13.35 9.76 16.68
CA GLN A 25 -14.67 9.88 17.31
C GLN A 25 -15.52 11.00 16.70
N ARG A 26 -14.93 11.92 15.91
CA ARG A 26 -15.72 12.84 15.10
C ARG A 26 -16.35 12.03 13.98
N ARG A 27 -17.68 11.87 14.04
CA ARG A 27 -18.46 11.24 12.97
C ARG A 27 -18.09 11.88 11.63
N ILE A 28 -17.42 11.12 10.77
CA ILE A 28 -17.49 11.35 9.33
C ILE A 28 -18.99 11.31 9.01
N PRO A 29 -19.56 12.34 8.36
CA PRO A 29 -20.98 12.34 8.02
C PRO A 29 -21.29 11.04 7.30
N ASP A 30 -22.39 10.40 7.69
CA ASP A 30 -22.87 9.13 7.14
C ASP A 30 -22.91 9.22 5.60
N ARG A 31 -21.84 8.80 4.96
CA ARG A 31 -21.75 8.67 3.51
C ARG A 31 -22.08 7.22 3.19
N THR A 32 -23.28 6.78 3.54
CA THR A 32 -23.90 5.69 2.77
C THR A 32 -23.73 6.06 1.29
N PRO A 33 -23.00 5.27 0.50
CA PRO A 33 -22.90 5.57 -0.91
C PRO A 33 -24.32 5.52 -1.46
N GLU A 34 -24.73 6.55 -2.23
CA GLU A 34 -26.05 6.65 -2.87
C GLU A 34 -26.45 5.35 -3.61
N GLN A 35 -25.45 4.53 -3.97
CA GLN A 35 -25.62 3.18 -4.47
C GLN A 35 -24.50 2.27 -3.92
N PRO A 36 -24.81 1.07 -3.40
CA PRO A 36 -23.77 0.13 -2.96
C PRO A 36 -22.85 -0.25 -4.13
N PRO A 37 -21.55 -0.53 -3.87
CA PRO A 37 -20.65 -1.01 -4.91
C PRO A 37 -21.19 -2.34 -5.49
N PRO A 38 -20.82 -2.69 -6.73
CA PRO A 38 -21.06 -4.03 -7.21
C PRO A 38 -20.43 -5.04 -6.24
N PRO A 39 -21.14 -6.14 -5.86
CA PRO A 39 -20.68 -7.06 -4.81
C PRO A 39 -19.39 -7.81 -5.18
N TYR A 40 -19.04 -7.82 -6.46
CA TYR A 40 -17.82 -8.40 -7.00
C TYR A 40 -16.65 -7.41 -7.11
N ALA A 41 -16.86 -6.12 -6.81
CA ALA A 41 -15.88 -5.09 -7.14
C ALA A 41 -14.70 -5.04 -6.17
N VAL A 42 -14.94 -5.23 -4.87
CA VAL A 42 -13.95 -5.08 -3.81
C VAL A 42 -14.00 -6.31 -2.91
N GLU A 43 -12.83 -6.89 -2.66
CA GLU A 43 -12.62 -7.91 -1.62
C GLU A 43 -11.87 -7.27 -0.46
N TYR A 44 -12.35 -7.51 0.75
CA TYR A 44 -11.65 -7.16 1.97
C TYR A 44 -11.54 -8.38 2.88
N VAL A 45 -10.32 -8.89 3.03
CA VAL A 45 -9.98 -9.89 4.04
C VAL A 45 -9.50 -9.14 5.28
N ARG A 46 -10.36 -9.12 6.30
CA ARG A 46 -10.05 -8.47 7.57
C ARG A 46 -8.99 -9.25 8.33
N GLY A 47 -7.88 -8.58 8.65
CA GLY A 47 -6.79 -9.09 9.47
C GLY A 47 -6.87 -8.64 10.92
N ASN A 48 -5.81 -8.97 11.66
CA ASN A 48 -5.58 -8.51 13.03
C ASN A 48 -4.12 -8.10 13.32
N LEU A 49 -3.27 -7.97 12.30
CA LEU A 49 -1.94 -7.36 12.38
C LEU A 49 -1.99 -5.90 11.88
N PRO A 50 -1.07 -5.02 12.33
CA PRO A 50 -0.96 -3.64 11.84
C PRO A 50 -0.29 -3.56 10.46
N ILE A 51 -0.68 -4.46 9.55
CA ILE A 51 -0.17 -4.58 8.17
C ILE A 51 -1.38 -4.63 7.25
N VAL A 52 -1.46 -3.69 6.31
CA VAL A 52 -2.53 -3.59 5.31
C VAL A 52 -1.92 -3.73 3.92
N LEU A 53 -2.29 -4.79 3.20
CA LEU A 53 -1.91 -5.01 1.81
C LEU A 53 -3.03 -4.50 0.90
N THR A 54 -2.71 -3.69 -0.10
CA THR A 54 -3.68 -3.15 -1.06
C THR A 54 -3.30 -3.50 -2.48
N VAL A 55 -4.31 -3.82 -3.31
CA VAL A 55 -4.13 -4.14 -4.73
C VAL A 55 -5.15 -3.33 -5.56
N PRO A 56 -4.76 -2.15 -6.05
CA PRO A 56 -5.68 -1.24 -6.72
C PRO A 56 -5.95 -1.62 -8.17
N HIS A 57 -5.01 -2.30 -8.84
CA HIS A 57 -5.05 -2.48 -10.30
C HIS A 57 -4.90 -3.92 -10.80
N GLY A 58 -4.84 -4.90 -9.89
CA GLY A 58 -4.73 -6.33 -10.21
C GLY A 58 -6.04 -6.99 -10.65
N GLY A 59 -7.15 -6.27 -10.65
CA GLY A 59 -8.47 -6.79 -11.02
C GLY A 59 -8.64 -7.11 -12.51
N TYR A 60 -9.36 -8.20 -12.81
CA TYR A 60 -9.65 -8.65 -14.18
C TYR A 60 -11.08 -8.36 -14.64
N ILE A 61 -11.98 -7.97 -13.74
CA ILE A 61 -13.41 -7.86 -14.03
C ILE A 61 -13.69 -6.58 -14.83
N SER A 62 -14.23 -6.75 -16.04
CA SER A 62 -14.54 -5.67 -16.97
C SER A 62 -16.02 -5.73 -17.38
N PRO A 63 -16.96 -5.34 -16.49
CA PRO A 63 -18.37 -5.54 -16.75
C PRO A 63 -18.87 -4.50 -17.78
N PRO A 64 -19.80 -4.87 -18.69
CA PRO A 64 -20.36 -3.93 -19.66
C PRO A 64 -21.18 -2.82 -19.00
N SER A 65 -21.67 -3.04 -17.77
CA SER A 65 -22.45 -2.05 -17.02
C SER A 65 -21.63 -0.92 -16.40
N ILE A 66 -20.30 -0.96 -16.52
CA ILE A 66 -19.40 0.12 -16.14
C ILE A 66 -18.66 0.53 -17.42
N PRO A 67 -18.80 1.77 -17.91
CA PRO A 67 -18.06 2.23 -19.08
C PRO A 67 -16.54 2.14 -18.86
N SER A 68 -15.79 1.93 -19.93
CA SER A 68 -14.33 2.02 -19.86
C SER A 68 -13.90 3.48 -19.95
N ARG A 69 -12.92 3.85 -19.11
CA ARG A 69 -12.19 5.10 -19.17
C ARG A 69 -11.45 5.22 -20.50
N ARG A 70 -11.23 6.45 -20.95
CA ARG A 70 -10.51 6.76 -22.20
C ARG A 70 -9.30 7.68 -21.97
N LYS A 71 -9.06 8.08 -20.72
CA LYS A 71 -8.00 9.01 -20.33
C LYS A 71 -7.19 8.47 -19.16
N GLY A 72 -5.99 9.01 -18.97
CA GLY A 72 -5.05 8.58 -17.94
C GLY A 72 -4.34 7.27 -18.28
N CYS A 73 -3.70 6.66 -17.28
CA CYS A 73 -3.03 5.37 -17.44
C CYS A 73 -4.08 4.25 -17.50
N LEU A 74 -4.08 3.52 -18.62
CA LEU A 74 -5.06 2.47 -18.91
C LEU A 74 -4.48 1.06 -18.74
N GLU A 75 -3.19 0.97 -18.43
CA GLU A 75 -2.46 -0.29 -18.32
C GLU A 75 -2.85 -1.03 -17.04
N HIS A 76 -3.02 -2.33 -17.18
CA HIS A 76 -3.28 -3.24 -16.08
C HIS A 76 -1.98 -3.65 -15.41
N ASP A 77 -2.03 -3.83 -14.10
CA ASP A 77 -0.89 -4.25 -13.30
C ASP A 77 -0.77 -5.77 -13.30
N ASP A 78 0.13 -6.28 -14.15
CA ASP A 78 0.34 -7.71 -14.31
C ASP A 78 0.68 -8.41 -12.99
N CYS A 79 -0.07 -9.47 -12.69
CA CYS A 79 0.16 -10.40 -11.56
C CYS A 79 0.18 -9.75 -10.15
N SER A 80 -0.29 -8.51 -10.00
CA SER A 80 -0.22 -7.78 -8.72
C SER A 80 -1.08 -8.41 -7.62
N GLN A 81 -2.28 -8.94 -7.95
CA GLN A 81 -3.12 -9.62 -6.95
C GLN A 81 -2.56 -10.98 -6.55
N GLU A 82 -1.95 -11.71 -7.49
CA GLU A 82 -1.28 -12.98 -7.25
C GLU A 82 -0.08 -12.79 -6.33
N LEU A 83 0.74 -11.76 -6.60
CA LEU A 83 1.86 -11.39 -5.74
C LEU A 83 1.38 -11.02 -4.33
N ALA A 84 0.34 -10.20 -4.21
CA ALA A 84 -0.21 -9.82 -2.92
C ALA A 84 -0.72 -11.02 -2.10
N ARG A 85 -1.36 -11.99 -2.77
CA ARG A 85 -1.83 -13.23 -2.12
C ARG A 85 -0.68 -14.14 -1.74
N ALA A 86 0.38 -14.22 -2.54
CA ALA A 86 1.60 -14.95 -2.18
C ALA A 86 2.27 -14.33 -0.95
N ILE A 87 2.41 -12.99 -0.91
CA ILE A 87 2.92 -12.27 0.26
C ILE A 87 2.05 -12.52 1.49
N TYR A 88 0.72 -12.38 1.35
CA TYR A 88 -0.24 -12.64 2.41
C TYR A 88 -0.07 -14.06 3.00
N ALA A 89 -0.03 -15.08 2.13
CA ALA A 89 0.11 -16.47 2.55
C ALA A 89 1.43 -16.71 3.29
N GLN A 90 2.54 -16.16 2.81
CA GLN A 90 3.84 -16.28 3.46
C GLN A 90 3.89 -15.57 4.81
N MET A 91 3.29 -14.37 4.93
CA MET A 91 3.18 -13.68 6.22
C MET A 91 2.38 -14.49 7.25
N VAL A 92 1.24 -15.06 6.83
CA VAL A 92 0.41 -15.91 7.69
C VAL A 92 1.19 -17.13 8.14
N ALA A 93 1.86 -17.83 7.23
CA ALA A 93 2.64 -19.02 7.55
C ALA A 93 3.78 -18.70 8.54
N TYR A 94 4.51 -17.61 8.30
CA TYR A 94 5.62 -17.17 9.14
C TYR A 94 5.19 -16.77 10.55
N VAL A 95 4.18 -15.90 10.68
CA VAL A 95 3.78 -15.36 12.00
C VAL A 95 3.07 -16.40 12.85
N ASN A 96 2.38 -17.36 12.22
CA ASN A 96 1.68 -18.43 12.91
C ASN A 96 2.53 -19.69 13.12
N ASN A 97 3.75 -19.75 12.58
CA ASN A 97 4.57 -20.97 12.54
C ASN A 97 3.76 -22.17 11.99
N ASP A 98 2.95 -21.95 10.94
CA ASP A 98 2.13 -23.00 10.31
C ASP A 98 2.90 -23.79 9.23
N HIS A 99 4.22 -23.60 9.13
CA HIS A 99 5.00 -24.30 8.13
C HIS A 99 5.02 -25.81 8.40
N ASP A 100 4.41 -26.59 7.49
CA ASP A 100 4.78 -27.97 7.25
C ASP A 100 6.23 -27.96 6.73
N HIS A 101 7.15 -28.38 7.60
CA HIS A 101 8.50 -28.88 7.32
C HIS A 101 9.05 -28.67 5.88
N ASP A 102 9.88 -27.63 5.66
CA ASP A 102 10.89 -27.67 4.60
C ASP A 102 12.24 -27.02 5.05
N HIS A 103 13.05 -27.90 5.65
CA HIS A 103 14.48 -28.16 5.42
C HIS A 103 15.68 -27.23 5.73
N ASP A 104 15.59 -26.05 6.36
CA ASP A 104 16.89 -25.46 6.85
C ASP A 104 16.84 -24.65 8.14
N HIS A 105 15.75 -23.96 8.47
CA HIS A 105 15.74 -23.11 9.66
C HIS A 105 14.42 -23.16 10.42
N ASN A 106 14.34 -24.06 11.43
CA ASN A 106 13.95 -23.77 12.82
C ASN A 106 13.30 -24.99 13.52
N ASP A 107 13.89 -25.40 14.66
CA ASP A 107 13.32 -26.28 15.71
C ASP A 107 12.08 -25.67 16.42
N LYS A 108 11.35 -24.76 15.78
CA LYS A 108 10.25 -24.04 16.43
C LYS A 108 8.96 -24.86 16.31
N PRO A 109 8.35 -25.31 17.42
CA PRO A 109 7.11 -26.07 17.36
C PRO A 109 5.98 -25.23 16.74
N PRO A 110 4.98 -25.87 16.11
CA PRO A 110 3.82 -25.17 15.58
C PRO A 110 3.12 -24.39 16.69
N ARG A 111 2.51 -23.25 16.34
CA ARG A 111 1.75 -22.48 17.33
C ARG A 111 0.61 -23.34 17.88
N PRO A 112 0.42 -23.42 19.21
CA PRO A 112 -0.67 -24.17 19.80
C PRO A 112 -2.03 -23.70 19.27
N ALA A 113 -2.95 -24.63 19.00
CA ALA A 113 -4.28 -24.31 18.47
C ALA A 113 -5.13 -23.39 19.38
N ALA A 114 -4.80 -23.31 20.67
CA ALA A 114 -5.47 -22.45 21.64
C ALA A 114 -4.96 -20.99 21.62
N GLU A 115 -3.85 -20.71 20.94
CA GLU A 115 -3.30 -19.36 20.83
C GLU A 115 -3.94 -18.57 19.67
N PRO A 116 -4.02 -17.23 19.80
CA PRO A 116 -4.53 -16.39 18.72
C PRO A 116 -3.64 -16.52 17.48
N ARG A 117 -4.31 -16.59 16.32
CA ARG A 117 -3.67 -16.55 15.00
C ARG A 117 -3.63 -15.12 14.49
N PHE A 118 -2.63 -14.81 13.67
CA PHE A 118 -2.33 -13.47 13.18
C PHE A 118 -2.39 -13.40 11.66
N TYR A 119 -3.03 -12.36 11.15
CA TYR A 119 -3.30 -12.16 9.73
C TYR A 119 -3.11 -10.68 9.37
N PRO A 120 -2.41 -10.34 8.28
CA PRO A 120 -2.49 -9.00 7.72
C PRO A 120 -3.90 -8.73 7.17
N HIS A 121 -4.24 -7.46 6.98
CA HIS A 121 -5.41 -7.06 6.18
C HIS A 121 -5.05 -7.15 4.69
N LEU A 122 -6.03 -7.51 3.84
CA LEU A 122 -5.88 -7.49 2.39
C LEU A 122 -7.11 -6.85 1.75
N VAL A 123 -6.89 -5.81 0.94
CA VAL A 123 -7.93 -5.13 0.16
C VAL A 123 -7.59 -5.24 -1.33
N VAL A 124 -8.48 -5.85 -2.12
CA VAL A 124 -8.27 -6.06 -3.56
C VAL A 124 -9.42 -5.44 -4.34
N LEU A 125 -9.08 -4.60 -5.31
CA LEU A 125 -10.03 -4.19 -6.35
C LEU A 125 -10.04 -5.24 -7.46
N HIS A 126 -11.18 -5.88 -7.67
CA HIS A 126 -11.38 -6.88 -8.72
C HIS A 126 -11.75 -6.27 -10.06
N LEU A 127 -12.18 -5.02 -10.09
CA LEU A 127 -12.40 -4.28 -11.34
C LEU A 127 -11.08 -4.03 -12.06
N ASN A 128 -11.09 -4.21 -13.38
CA ASN A 128 -9.97 -3.80 -14.23
C ASN A 128 -9.80 -2.28 -14.18
N ARG A 129 -8.55 -1.78 -14.19
CA ARG A 129 -8.20 -0.36 -14.15
C ARG A 129 -8.85 0.47 -15.26
N LEU A 130 -9.18 -0.14 -16.40
CA LEU A 130 -9.97 0.46 -17.46
C LEU A 130 -11.36 0.91 -16.99
N LYS A 131 -11.91 0.34 -15.92
CA LYS A 131 -13.23 0.68 -15.38
C LYS A 131 -13.16 1.76 -14.31
N VAL A 132 -12.12 1.72 -13.48
CA VAL A 132 -11.88 2.71 -12.44
C VAL A 132 -10.41 2.63 -12.03
N ASP A 133 -9.75 3.78 -11.94
CA ASP A 133 -8.39 3.90 -11.39
C ASP A 133 -8.51 4.42 -9.96
N VAL A 134 -8.41 3.51 -8.98
CA VAL A 134 -8.59 3.86 -7.56
C VAL A 134 -7.36 4.57 -6.97
N ASN A 135 -6.26 4.67 -7.72
CA ASN A 135 -5.09 5.48 -7.36
C ASN A 135 -5.18 6.93 -7.87
N ARG A 136 -6.40 7.38 -8.17
CA ARG A 136 -6.72 8.76 -8.56
C ARG A 136 -7.90 9.28 -7.72
N PRO A 137 -7.99 10.60 -7.49
CA PRO A 137 -9.24 11.23 -7.04
C PRO A 137 -10.37 10.97 -8.03
N LEU A 138 -11.64 11.12 -7.61
CA LEU A 138 -12.80 10.68 -8.42
C LEU A 138 -12.83 11.27 -9.84
N ASP A 139 -12.40 12.51 -10.02
CA ASP A 139 -12.28 13.20 -11.32
C ASP A 139 -11.20 12.63 -12.24
N GLY A 140 -10.18 11.96 -11.70
CA GLY A 140 -9.20 11.17 -12.44
C GLY A 140 -9.48 9.67 -12.45
N ALA A 141 -10.29 9.17 -11.52
CA ALA A 141 -10.58 7.76 -11.34
C ALA A 141 -11.57 7.23 -12.40
N VAL A 142 -12.45 8.08 -12.92
CA VAL A 142 -13.46 7.76 -13.93
C VAL A 142 -13.62 8.92 -14.91
N ASP A 143 -14.10 8.66 -16.13
CA ASP A 143 -14.27 9.70 -17.17
C ASP A 143 -15.43 10.67 -16.85
N ASP A 144 -16.54 10.17 -16.29
CA ASP A 144 -17.72 10.97 -15.90
C ASP A 144 -18.30 10.46 -14.56
N PRO A 145 -17.84 11.01 -13.41
CA PRO A 145 -18.31 10.58 -12.09
C PRO A 145 -19.82 10.75 -11.87
N SER A 146 -20.47 11.66 -12.59
CA SER A 146 -21.92 11.89 -12.45
C SER A 146 -22.75 10.79 -13.10
N ARG A 147 -22.18 10.06 -14.07
CA ARG A 147 -22.84 8.97 -14.80
C ARG A 147 -22.35 7.59 -14.38
N ASP A 148 -21.07 7.47 -14.04
CA ASP A 148 -20.41 6.19 -13.74
C ASP A 148 -20.57 5.81 -12.25
N THR A 149 -21.80 5.89 -11.72
CA THR A 149 -22.10 5.74 -10.28
C THR A 149 -21.59 4.43 -9.68
N LYS A 150 -21.59 3.33 -10.46
CA LYS A 150 -21.05 2.03 -10.04
C LYS A 150 -19.53 2.03 -9.86
N ALA A 151 -18.81 2.72 -10.74
CA ALA A 151 -17.35 2.88 -10.62
C ALA A 151 -17.01 3.79 -9.44
N VAL A 152 -17.77 4.88 -9.25
CA VAL A 152 -17.66 5.76 -8.08
C VAL A 152 -17.93 4.99 -6.79
N ALA A 153 -18.96 4.13 -6.76
CA ALA A 153 -19.25 3.30 -5.60
C ALA A 153 -18.13 2.29 -5.32
N ALA A 154 -17.55 1.65 -6.35
CA ALA A 154 -16.41 0.76 -6.20
C ALA A 154 -15.16 1.48 -5.69
N HIS A 155 -14.86 2.68 -6.20
CA HIS A 155 -13.77 3.55 -5.72
C HIS A 155 -13.92 3.84 -4.23
N ARG A 156 -15.09 4.34 -3.82
CA ARG A 156 -15.39 4.64 -2.42
C ARG A 156 -15.32 3.41 -1.52
N ALA A 157 -15.83 2.27 -1.99
CA ALA A 157 -15.80 1.03 -1.22
C ALA A 157 -14.38 0.52 -1.00
N TYR A 158 -13.53 0.58 -2.04
CA TYR A 158 -12.12 0.20 -1.94
C TYR A 158 -11.40 1.04 -0.88
N HIS A 159 -11.52 2.37 -0.97
CA HIS A 159 -10.91 3.27 0.00
C HIS A 159 -11.53 3.16 1.41
N GLY A 160 -12.83 2.90 1.50
CA GLY A 160 -13.51 2.66 2.79
C GLY A 160 -13.00 1.41 3.51
N CYS A 161 -12.72 0.32 2.78
CA CYS A 161 -12.10 -0.87 3.36
C CYS A 161 -10.67 -0.60 3.87
N ILE A 162 -9.90 0.20 3.14
CA ILE A 162 -8.55 0.62 3.57
C ILE A 162 -8.62 1.48 4.82
N GLU A 163 -9.50 2.47 4.85
CA GLU A 163 -9.73 3.33 6.01
C GLU A 163 -10.15 2.52 7.24
N GLU A 164 -11.06 1.55 7.07
CA GLU A 164 -11.47 0.65 8.15
C GLU A 164 -10.29 -0.16 8.69
N ALA A 165 -9.46 -0.75 7.83
CA ALA A 165 -8.29 -1.54 8.20
C ALA A 165 -7.24 -0.70 8.94
N LEU A 166 -6.96 0.50 8.44
CA LEU A 166 -5.97 1.41 9.02
C LEU A 166 -6.45 1.93 10.38
N ARG A 167 -7.70 2.38 10.49
CA ARG A 167 -8.27 2.85 11.75
C ARG A 167 -8.25 1.75 12.80
N TRP A 168 -8.69 0.54 12.46
CA TRP A 168 -8.65 -0.60 13.38
C TRP A 168 -7.22 -0.90 13.83
N SER A 169 -6.26 -0.89 12.90
CA SER A 169 -4.85 -1.17 13.18
C SER A 169 -4.25 -0.12 14.12
N VAL A 170 -4.46 1.17 13.86
CA VAL A 170 -3.99 2.27 14.71
C VAL A 170 -4.66 2.23 16.09
N ASP A 171 -5.97 2.02 16.17
CA ASP A 171 -6.70 1.94 17.43
C ASP A 171 -6.22 0.78 18.33
N THR A 172 -5.82 -0.34 17.71
CA THR A 172 -5.41 -1.56 18.41
C THR A 172 -3.92 -1.60 18.73
N TRP A 173 -3.08 -1.19 17.78
CA TRP A 173 -1.62 -1.37 17.83
C TRP A 173 -0.84 -0.06 17.97
N GLY A 174 -1.50 1.09 17.84
CA GLY A 174 -0.88 2.41 17.84
C GLY A 174 -0.22 2.81 16.53
N PHE A 175 -0.18 1.92 15.53
CA PHE A 175 0.37 2.18 14.20
C PHE A 175 -0.25 1.24 13.15
N ALA A 176 -0.03 1.55 11.88
CA ALA A 176 -0.35 0.68 10.75
C ALA A 176 0.68 0.85 9.64
N HIS A 177 1.07 -0.24 8.99
CA HIS A 177 1.91 -0.22 7.79
C HIS A 177 1.08 -0.64 6.57
N LEU A 178 0.93 0.28 5.62
CA LEU A 178 0.26 0.04 4.35
C LEU A 178 1.29 -0.30 3.27
N PHE A 179 1.08 -1.42 2.58
CA PHE A 179 1.81 -1.82 1.39
C PHE A 179 0.86 -1.82 0.20
N ASP A 180 1.12 -0.93 -0.75
CA ASP A 180 0.35 -0.83 -1.97
C ASP A 180 1.07 -1.53 -3.12
N ILE A 181 0.48 -2.61 -3.61
CA ILE A 181 1.15 -3.60 -4.47
C ILE A 181 0.74 -3.36 -5.92
N HIS A 182 1.75 -3.03 -6.73
CA HIS A 182 1.62 -2.79 -8.17
C HIS A 182 2.41 -3.82 -8.98
N GLY A 183 1.93 -4.07 -10.18
CA GLY A 183 2.63 -4.83 -11.20
C GLY A 183 3.29 -3.87 -12.18
N GLN A 184 4.50 -4.20 -12.63
CA GLN A 184 5.17 -3.44 -13.67
C GLN A 184 5.91 -4.37 -14.63
N SER A 185 6.01 -3.95 -15.89
CA SER A 185 6.63 -4.73 -16.97
C SER A 185 7.85 -4.04 -17.59
N HIS A 186 8.24 -2.85 -17.11
CA HIS A 186 9.35 -2.08 -17.67
C HIS A 186 10.72 -2.53 -17.19
N ARG A 187 10.82 -3.28 -16.07
CA ARG A 187 12.07 -3.84 -15.56
C ARG A 187 11.85 -5.10 -14.73
N GLN A 188 12.91 -5.91 -14.56
CA GLN A 188 12.87 -7.08 -13.69
C GLN A 188 13.52 -6.76 -12.33
N VAL A 189 13.00 -5.74 -11.65
CA VAL A 189 13.49 -5.26 -10.34
C VAL A 189 12.27 -4.94 -9.46
N MET A 190 12.34 -5.29 -8.17
CA MET A 190 11.34 -4.89 -7.18
C MET A 190 11.54 -3.43 -6.80
N GLU A 191 10.46 -2.66 -6.79
CA GLU A 191 10.51 -1.21 -6.55
C GLU A 191 9.69 -0.83 -5.33
N PHE A 192 10.31 -0.11 -4.41
CA PHE A 192 9.65 0.38 -3.22
C PHE A 192 9.47 1.89 -3.30
N GLY A 193 8.21 2.29 -3.38
CA GLY A 193 7.79 3.68 -3.22
C GLY A 193 7.71 4.03 -1.75
N PHE A 194 8.49 5.03 -1.33
CA PHE A 194 8.43 5.55 0.03
C PHE A 194 7.76 6.92 0.09
N LEU A 195 7.26 7.54 -0.98
CA LEU A 195 6.94 8.99 -1.05
C LEU A 195 8.19 9.88 -1.05
N LEU A 196 9.35 9.30 -1.26
CA LEU A 196 10.60 10.02 -1.48
C LEU A 196 10.75 10.36 -2.96
N SER A 197 11.18 11.58 -3.25
CA SER A 197 11.54 11.96 -4.61
C SER A 197 12.84 11.26 -5.01
N THR A 198 13.11 11.20 -6.33
CA THR A 198 14.41 10.72 -6.82
C THR A 198 15.56 11.53 -6.23
N GLU A 199 15.35 12.83 -6.03
CA GLU A 199 16.34 13.72 -5.41
C GLU A 199 16.64 13.30 -3.97
N HIS A 200 15.60 13.05 -3.15
CA HIS A 200 15.78 12.54 -1.79
C HIS A 200 16.55 11.20 -1.78
N LEU A 201 16.22 10.28 -2.70
CA LEU A 201 16.93 9.00 -2.81
C LEU A 201 18.39 9.16 -3.28
N ARG A 202 18.73 10.25 -3.97
CA ARG A 202 20.10 10.55 -4.40
C ARG A 202 20.90 11.34 -3.36
N SER A 203 20.25 11.92 -2.36
CA SER A 203 20.90 12.62 -1.25
C SER A 203 21.77 11.69 -0.40
N SER A 204 22.70 12.25 0.39
CA SER A 204 23.47 11.48 1.37
C SER A 204 22.56 10.92 2.48
N ASP A 205 23.04 9.95 3.24
CA ASP A 205 22.28 9.38 4.36
C ASP A 205 21.97 10.46 5.41
N GLU A 206 22.93 11.34 5.71
CA GLU A 206 22.75 12.45 6.65
C GLU A 206 21.64 13.40 6.19
N GLN A 207 21.64 13.77 4.91
CA GLN A 207 20.61 14.65 4.34
C GLN A 207 19.22 14.01 4.36
N LEU A 208 19.15 12.71 4.07
CA LEU A 208 17.90 11.95 4.09
C LEU A 208 17.36 11.83 5.53
N ASP A 209 18.25 11.63 6.50
CA ASP A 209 17.89 11.54 7.91
C ASP A 209 17.46 12.89 8.50
N GLU A 210 18.08 14.00 8.09
CA GLU A 210 17.62 15.36 8.43
C GLU A 210 16.23 15.66 7.86
N ALA A 211 15.93 15.18 6.64
CA ALA A 211 14.63 15.32 6.01
C ALA A 211 13.53 14.42 6.62
N ALA A 212 13.91 13.45 7.48
CA ALA A 212 13.01 12.44 8.00
C ALA A 212 11.84 13.03 8.81
N GLN A 213 12.04 14.15 9.52
CA GLN A 213 11.02 14.71 10.40
C GLN A 213 9.75 15.15 9.63
N ASP A 214 9.89 15.79 8.47
CA ASP A 214 8.75 16.22 7.65
C ASP A 214 8.08 15.00 6.98
N PHE A 215 8.89 14.01 6.60
CA PHE A 215 8.47 12.86 5.81
C PHE A 215 7.80 11.76 6.65
N LEU A 216 8.38 11.40 7.79
CA LEU A 216 7.83 10.35 8.67
C LEU A 216 6.44 10.74 9.18
N SER A 217 6.22 12.04 9.39
CA SER A 217 4.91 12.55 9.81
C SER A 217 3.80 12.39 8.75
N LYS A 218 4.15 12.10 7.49
CA LYS A 218 3.23 11.97 6.35
C LYS A 218 3.26 10.58 5.71
N SER A 219 3.95 9.61 6.31
CA SER A 219 4.12 8.28 5.73
C SER A 219 3.78 7.20 6.74
N SER A 220 3.43 6.02 6.23
CA SER A 220 3.19 4.82 7.05
C SER A 220 4.45 4.36 7.81
N LEU A 221 5.61 5.00 7.60
CA LEU A 221 6.87 4.73 8.30
C LEU A 221 7.00 5.44 9.65
N SER A 222 6.03 6.24 10.11
CA SER A 222 6.12 6.91 11.43
C SER A 222 6.37 5.94 12.60
N GLY A 223 5.88 4.69 12.51
CA GLY A 223 6.19 3.64 13.50
C GLY A 223 7.68 3.23 13.56
N MET A 224 8.49 3.72 12.62
CA MET A 224 9.92 3.44 12.49
C MET A 224 10.81 4.64 12.91
N GLU A 225 10.26 5.68 13.55
CA GLU A 225 10.99 6.87 14.07
C GLU A 225 12.22 6.55 14.93
N ARG A 226 12.30 5.34 15.50
CA ARG A 226 13.46 4.86 16.25
C ARG A 226 14.68 4.52 15.37
N PHE A 227 14.53 4.56 14.05
CA PHE A 227 15.57 4.29 13.07
C PHE A 227 15.78 5.51 12.17
N CYS A 228 17.01 5.68 11.70
CA CYS A 228 17.34 6.60 10.61
C CYS A 228 16.53 6.24 9.35
N LEU A 229 16.02 7.24 8.63
CA LEU A 229 15.25 7.04 7.40
C LEU A 229 16.11 6.34 6.34
N SER A 230 17.39 6.72 6.23
CA SER A 230 18.39 6.06 5.39
C SER A 230 18.48 4.56 5.68
N ALA A 231 18.50 4.16 6.96
CA ALA A 231 18.58 2.77 7.37
C ALA A 231 17.31 1.97 7.01
N VAL A 232 16.14 2.58 7.11
CA VAL A 232 14.84 1.97 6.72
C VAL A 232 14.77 1.78 5.21
N VAL A 233 15.16 2.80 4.45
CA VAL A 233 14.98 2.85 2.99
C VAL A 233 16.03 2.02 2.26
N ARG A 234 17.30 2.09 2.69
CA ARG A 234 18.43 1.49 1.95
C ARG A 234 19.55 0.92 2.83
N GLY A 235 19.35 0.80 4.13
CA GLY A 235 20.33 0.16 5.02
C GLY A 235 20.36 -1.36 4.88
N GLU A 236 21.34 -2.01 5.53
CA GLU A 236 21.56 -3.47 5.49
C GLU A 236 20.37 -4.32 5.98
N LYS A 237 19.43 -3.71 6.71
CA LYS A 237 18.19 -4.36 7.21
C LYS A 237 16.93 -3.85 6.50
N SER A 238 17.08 -3.04 5.46
CA SER A 238 15.96 -2.55 4.65
C SER A 238 15.28 -3.72 3.92
N LEU A 239 14.02 -3.53 3.54
CA LEU A 239 13.28 -4.53 2.76
C LEU A 239 14.00 -4.88 1.45
N GLY A 240 14.59 -3.88 0.78
CA GLY A 240 15.39 -4.08 -0.42
C GLY A 240 16.64 -4.93 -0.18
N ALA A 241 17.35 -4.71 0.94
CA ALA A 241 18.50 -5.55 1.30
C ALA A 241 18.09 -7.00 1.57
N LEU A 242 16.99 -7.19 2.31
CA LEU A 242 16.47 -8.53 2.64
C LEU A 242 16.07 -9.30 1.39
N LEU A 243 15.37 -8.67 0.45
CA LEU A 243 14.99 -9.31 -0.82
C LEU A 243 16.19 -9.61 -1.70
N GLN A 244 17.19 -8.73 -1.76
CA GLN A 244 18.42 -8.97 -2.50
C GLN A 244 19.21 -10.16 -1.95
N ALA A 245 19.25 -10.32 -0.62
CA ALA A 245 19.86 -11.50 -0.01
C ALA A 245 19.17 -12.81 -0.43
N HIS A 246 17.92 -12.74 -0.90
CA HIS A 246 17.14 -13.87 -1.42
C HIS A 246 17.11 -13.91 -2.96
N GLY A 247 17.97 -13.15 -3.64
CA GLY A 247 18.13 -13.18 -5.09
C GLY A 247 17.19 -12.26 -5.88
N PHE A 248 16.41 -11.40 -5.22
CA PHE A 248 15.51 -10.45 -5.86
C PHE A 248 16.15 -9.06 -5.90
N ASP A 249 16.64 -8.64 -7.06
CA ASP A 249 17.13 -7.27 -7.24
C ASP A 249 16.02 -6.27 -6.87
N SER A 250 16.36 -5.32 -6.00
CA SER A 250 15.41 -4.41 -5.37
C SER A 250 15.95 -2.99 -5.27
N VAL A 251 15.07 -2.00 -5.39
CA VAL A 251 15.40 -0.57 -5.28
C VAL A 251 14.32 0.18 -4.47
N PRO A 252 14.70 1.07 -3.55
CA PRO A 252 16.05 1.28 -3.03
C PRO A 252 16.57 0.11 -2.16
N SER A 253 17.89 -0.01 -2.07
CA SER A 253 18.65 -1.02 -1.29
C SER A 253 20.12 -0.58 -1.12
N PRO A 254 20.94 -1.23 -0.29
CA PRO A 254 22.37 -0.91 -0.19
C PRO A 254 23.11 -0.99 -1.53
N LYS A 255 22.78 -2.02 -2.34
CA LYS A 255 23.36 -2.23 -3.68
C LYS A 255 22.84 -1.22 -4.69
N TYR A 256 21.57 -0.81 -4.57
CA TYR A 256 20.91 0.14 -5.47
C TYR A 256 20.20 1.23 -4.65
N PRO A 257 20.94 2.24 -4.12
CA PRO A 257 20.41 3.18 -3.13
C PRO A 257 19.43 4.20 -3.69
N SER A 258 19.34 4.33 -5.02
CA SER A 258 18.42 5.22 -5.71
C SER A 258 17.92 4.57 -7.01
N THR A 259 16.81 5.09 -7.54
CA THR A 259 16.23 4.61 -8.79
C THR A 259 17.18 4.82 -9.97
N PHE A 260 17.21 3.86 -10.89
CA PHE A 260 18.06 3.89 -12.09
C PHE A 260 17.68 5.01 -13.10
N VAL A 261 16.55 5.70 -12.87
CA VAL A 261 16.01 6.83 -13.63
C VAL A 261 15.24 7.77 -12.70
N GLU A 262 15.07 9.05 -13.09
CA GLU A 262 14.08 9.92 -12.47
C GLU A 262 12.68 9.29 -12.63
N PHE A 263 11.95 9.13 -11.53
CA PHE A 263 10.61 8.51 -11.38
C PHE A 263 10.59 7.00 -11.08
N ILE A 264 10.04 6.66 -9.90
CA ILE A 264 8.61 6.35 -9.70
C ILE A 264 8.14 6.99 -8.39
N LYS A 265 7.24 7.98 -8.48
CA LYS A 265 6.40 8.39 -7.35
C LYS A 265 5.26 7.38 -7.25
N LEU A 266 5.49 6.25 -6.59
CA LEU A 266 4.41 5.43 -6.04
C LEU A 266 3.88 6.21 -4.84
N ASN A 267 3.19 7.30 -5.15
CA ASN A 267 2.56 8.16 -4.18
C ASN A 267 1.23 7.53 -3.79
N TYR A 268 1.24 6.64 -2.82
CA TYR A 268 0.18 6.73 -1.82
C TYR A 268 0.56 7.83 -0.85
N ASN A 269 0.28 9.08 -1.23
CA ASN A 269 0.03 10.10 -0.22
C ASN A 269 -1.27 9.71 0.48
N CYS A 270 -1.18 8.74 1.38
CA CYS A 270 -1.89 8.92 2.62
C CYS A 270 -1.21 10.12 3.28
N GLU A 271 -1.75 11.33 3.11
CA GLU A 271 -1.75 12.29 4.22
C GLU A 271 -2.64 11.74 5.35
N ILE A 272 -2.38 10.50 5.74
CA ILE A 272 -2.66 10.02 7.07
C ILE A 272 -1.39 10.42 7.79
N GLY A 273 -1.42 11.60 8.39
CA GLY A 273 -0.40 11.92 9.37
C GLY A 273 -0.47 10.89 10.49
N THR A 274 0.32 9.83 10.40
CA THR A 274 0.42 8.82 11.43
C THR A 274 1.27 9.36 12.58
N SER A 275 0.84 10.47 13.18
CA SER A 275 1.25 10.91 14.49
C SER A 275 0.03 10.81 15.40
N VAL A 276 -0.21 9.62 15.97
CA VAL A 276 -1.05 9.51 17.17
C VAL A 276 -0.36 8.67 18.22
N ARG A 277 0.30 9.35 19.16
CA ARG A 277 0.51 8.78 20.48
C ARG A 277 -0.84 8.70 21.19
N GLY A 278 -1.48 7.52 21.16
CA GLY A 278 -2.46 7.17 22.17
C GLY A 278 -1.74 6.74 23.46
N PRO A 279 -2.25 7.03 24.67
CA PRO A 279 -1.69 6.44 25.88
C PRO A 279 -1.72 4.92 25.73
N LEU A 280 -0.58 4.28 26.00
CA LEU A 280 -0.48 2.83 26.08
C LEU A 280 -1.54 2.35 27.09
N PRO A 281 -2.40 1.38 26.73
CA PRO A 281 -3.20 0.71 27.74
C PRO A 281 -2.26 0.04 28.75
N CYS A 282 -2.55 0.25 30.03
CA CYS A 282 -1.88 -0.39 31.16
C CYS A 282 -1.93 -1.91 31.07
#